data_AF-A0A1S8X3L5-F1
#
_entry.id   AF-A0A1S8X3L5-F1
#
_cell.length_a   1.000
_cell.length_b   1.000
_cell.length_c   1.000
_cell.angle_alpha   90.00
_cell.angle_beta   90.00
_cell.angle_gamma   90.00
#
_symmetry.space_group_name_H-M   'P 1'
#
loop_
_entity.id
_entity.type
_entity.pdbx_description
1 polymer ?
#
loop_
_entity_poly.entity_id
_entity_poly.type
_entity_poly.pdbx_seq_one_letter_code
_entity_poly.pdbx_strand_id
1 'polypeptide(L)'
;MKVFRPIQSMTLPQALNSSYLGQLSIKFVDSLLEVVRNYNDQDVLRQTIIQLANIHKNRGITVAHFVAVIPLFTDTLASFLHIEENKESLQEVLTTILPMIGKRL
;
A
#
# COMPACT_ATOMS: atom_id res chain seq x y z
N MET A 1 20.20 -17.66 -0.38
CA MET A 1 18.91 -16.93 -0.31
C MET A 1 17.77 -17.91 -0.48
N LYS A 2 16.81 -17.98 0.46
CA LYS A 2 15.58 -18.74 0.26
C LYS A 2 14.77 -18.03 -0.84
N VAL A 3 14.63 -18.66 -2.00
CA VAL A 3 13.80 -18.15 -3.09
C VAL A 3 12.35 -18.27 -2.61
N PHE A 4 11.70 -17.14 -2.33
CA PHE A 4 10.29 -17.13 -1.97
C PHE A 4 9.49 -17.60 -3.18
N ARG A 5 8.68 -18.66 -3.03
CA ARG A 5 7.74 -19.06 -4.08
C ARG A 5 6.77 -17.89 -4.33
N PRO A 6 6.48 -17.55 -5.59
CA PRO A 6 5.47 -16.54 -5.91
C PRO A 6 4.14 -16.90 -5.23
N ILE A 7 3.47 -15.92 -4.61
CA ILE A 7 2.12 -16.10 -4.03
C ILE A 7 1.15 -16.67 -5.07
N GLN A 8 1.38 -16.40 -6.35
CA GLN A 8 0.59 -16.87 -7.49
C GLN A 8 0.42 -18.41 -7.55
N SER A 9 1.36 -19.19 -7.01
CA SER A 9 1.26 -20.66 -6.98
C SER A 9 0.68 -21.21 -5.68
N MET A 10 0.27 -20.35 -4.74
CA MET A 10 -0.25 -20.74 -3.43
C MET A 10 -1.77 -20.68 -3.41
N THR A 11 -2.40 -21.65 -2.74
CA THR A 11 -3.79 -21.50 -2.30
C THR A 11 -3.91 -20.36 -1.28
N LEU A 12 -5.11 -19.80 -1.10
CA LEU A 12 -5.33 -18.74 -0.13
C LEU A 12 -4.85 -19.12 1.30
N PRO A 13 -5.17 -20.31 1.86
CA PRO A 13 -4.65 -20.70 3.17
C PRO A 13 -3.12 -20.76 3.22
N GLN A 14 -2.46 -21.20 2.14
CA GLN A 14 -0.99 -21.23 2.07
C GLN A 14 -0.40 -19.82 2.02
N ALA A 15 -1.01 -18.92 1.25
CA ALA A 15 -0.56 -17.53 1.14
C ALA A 15 -0.69 -16.80 2.50
N LEU A 16 -1.83 -16.96 3.19
CA LEU A 16 -2.09 -16.37 4.50
C LEU A 16 -1.10 -16.82 5.59
N ASN A 17 -0.61 -18.06 5.49
CA ASN A 17 0.39 -18.61 6.42
C ASN A 17 1.83 -18.45 5.91
N SER A 18 2.06 -17.73 4.81
CA SER A 18 3.40 -17.58 4.24
C SER A 18 4.18 -16.45 4.91
N SER A 19 5.46 -16.72 5.22
CA SER A 19 6.38 -15.68 5.70
C SER A 19 6.58 -14.56 4.69
N TYR A 20 6.41 -14.87 3.39
CA TYR A 20 6.51 -13.89 2.32
C TYR A 20 5.37 -12.86 2.38
N LEU A 21 4.11 -13.30 2.58
CA LEU A 21 3.00 -12.37 2.77
C LEU A 21 3.23 -11.48 4.01
N GLY A 22 3.72 -12.06 5.11
CA GLY A 22 4.11 -11.29 6.30
C GLY A 22 5.13 -10.18 6.00
N GLN A 23 6.17 -10.48 5.20
CA GLN A 23 7.14 -9.46 4.77
C GLN A 23 6.53 -8.38 3.87
N LEU A 24 5.59 -8.74 3.00
CA LEU A 24 4.88 -7.76 2.17
C LEU A 24 4.00 -6.84 3.03
N SER A 25 3.32 -7.39 4.04
CA SER A 25 2.50 -6.60 4.97
C SER A 25 3.34 -5.60 5.78
N ILE A 26 4.53 -5.99 6.24
CA ILE A 26 5.46 -5.07 6.93
C ILE A 26 5.85 -3.92 5.99
N LYS A 27 6.27 -4.22 4.77
CA LYS A 27 6.63 -3.19 3.78
C LYS A 27 5.46 -2.26 3.44
N PHE A 28 4.25 -2.82 3.38
CA PHE A 28 3.04 -2.03 3.15
C PHE A 28 2.81 -1.01 4.29
N VAL A 29 2.91 -1.45 5.55
CA VAL A 29 2.78 -0.56 6.71
C VAL A 29 3.89 0.49 6.72
N ASP A 30 5.14 0.11 6.43
CA ASP A 30 6.26 1.06 6.36
C ASP A 30 6.02 2.17 5.31
N SER A 31 5.59 1.79 4.10
CA SER A 31 5.25 2.74 3.04
C SER A 31 4.07 3.64 3.41
N LEU A 32 3.06 3.11 4.11
CA LEU A 32 1.93 3.91 4.59
C LEU A 32 2.38 4.95 5.62
N LEU A 33 3.19 4.54 6.60
CA LEU A 33 3.72 5.44 7.62
C LEU A 33 4.58 6.55 6.99
N GLU A 34 5.38 6.21 5.98
CA GLU A 34 6.17 7.20 5.24
C GLU A 34 5.28 8.24 4.54
N VAL A 35 4.23 7.79 3.86
CA VAL A 35 3.24 8.67 3.22
C VAL A 35 2.58 9.60 4.24
N VAL A 36 2.10 9.05 5.37
CA VAL A 36 1.42 9.83 6.41
C VAL A 36 2.36 10.86 7.05
N ARG A 37 3.61 10.48 7.36
CA ARG A 37 4.61 11.40 7.92
C ARG A 37 4.93 12.56 7.00
N ASN A 38 4.97 12.28 5.70
CA ASN A 38 5.35 13.27 4.69
C ASN A 38 4.14 14.04 4.14
N TYR A 39 2.90 13.72 4.55
CA TYR A 39 1.68 14.24 3.93
C TYR A 39 1.58 15.77 3.90
N ASN A 40 2.08 16.44 4.95
CA ASN A 40 2.03 17.89 5.07
C ASN A 40 3.18 18.62 4.37
N ASP A 41 4.22 17.90 3.92
CA ASP A 41 5.33 18.46 3.15
C ASP A 41 5.20 18.01 1.69
N GLN A 42 4.68 18.89 0.84
CA GLN A 42 4.36 18.55 -0.56
C GLN A 42 5.59 18.13 -1.38
N ASP A 43 6.76 18.69 -1.10
CA ASP A 43 7.99 18.35 -1.82
C ASP A 43 8.47 16.96 -1.42
N VAL A 44 8.50 16.66 -0.11
CA VAL A 44 8.88 15.33 0.40
C VAL A 44 7.85 14.28 0.00
N LEU A 45 6.56 14.60 0.06
CA LEU A 45 5.47 13.73 -0.38
C LEU A 45 5.62 13.36 -1.86
N ARG A 46 5.94 14.33 -2.71
CA ARG A 46 6.17 14.09 -4.14
C ARG A 46 7.33 13.12 -4.36
N GLN A 47 8.43 13.26 -3.62
CA GLN A 47 9.56 12.32 -3.70
C GLN A 47 9.16 10.91 -3.21
N THR A 48 8.41 10.83 -2.12
CA THR A 48 7.86 9.58 -1.58
C THR A 48 7.02 8.86 -2.65
N ILE A 49 6.10 9.58 -3.30
CA ILE A 49 5.26 9.04 -4.38
C ILE A 49 6.11 8.52 -5.55
N ILE A 50 7.18 9.22 -5.94
CA ILE A 50 8.09 8.77 -7.02
C ILE A 50 8.79 7.48 -6.61
N GLN A 51 9.31 7.40 -5.39
CA GLN A 51 9.97 6.20 -4.88
C GLN A 51 9.00 5.01 -4.87
N LEU A 52 7.79 5.19 -4.33
CA LEU A 52 6.77 4.14 -4.31
C LEU A 52 6.34 3.70 -5.72
N ALA A 53 6.16 4.64 -6.65
CA ALA A 53 5.85 4.29 -8.04
C ALA A 53 6.97 3.43 -8.68
N ASN A 54 8.24 3.76 -8.42
CA ASN A 54 9.37 2.97 -8.91
C ASN A 54 9.37 1.52 -8.37
N ILE A 55 8.88 1.28 -7.14
CA ILE A 55 8.78 -0.07 -6.58
C ILE A 55 7.79 -0.93 -7.38
N HIS A 56 6.70 -0.32 -7.86
CA HIS A 56 5.64 -0.99 -8.62
C HIS A 56 5.87 -0.99 -10.14
N LYS A 57 6.90 -0.28 -10.62
CA LYS A 57 7.28 -0.25 -12.03
C LYS A 57 7.49 -1.67 -12.55
N ASN A 58 6.91 -1.98 -13.71
CA ASN A 58 6.95 -3.30 -14.36
C ASN A 58 6.24 -4.44 -13.61
N ARG A 59 5.38 -4.17 -12.61
CA ARG A 59 4.61 -5.21 -11.90
C ARG A 59 3.22 -5.49 -12.51
N GLY A 60 2.87 -4.85 -13.63
CA GLY A 60 1.55 -4.99 -14.25
C GLY A 60 0.40 -4.38 -13.44
N ILE A 61 0.71 -3.60 -12.41
CA ILE A 61 -0.27 -2.85 -11.61
C ILE A 61 -0.63 -1.57 -12.40
N THR A 62 -1.88 -1.13 -12.27
CA THR A 62 -2.39 0.06 -12.96
C THR A 62 -3.04 0.99 -11.94
N VAL A 63 -3.33 2.24 -12.34
CA VAL A 63 -4.09 3.16 -11.49
C VAL A 63 -5.42 2.59 -11.02
N ALA A 64 -6.08 1.77 -11.84
CA ALA A 64 -7.35 1.13 -11.47
C ALA A 64 -7.19 0.14 -10.30
N HIS A 65 -6.08 -0.61 -10.26
CA HIS A 65 -5.78 -1.49 -9.14
C HIS A 65 -5.58 -0.71 -7.83
N PHE A 66 -4.90 0.44 -7.89
CA PHE A 66 -4.73 1.31 -6.72
C PHE A 66 -6.04 1.91 -6.23
N VAL A 67 -6.90 2.35 -7.15
CA VAL A 67 -8.22 2.90 -6.80
C VAL A 67 -9.11 1.81 -6.18
N ALA A 68 -9.08 0.59 -6.72
CA ALA A 68 -9.90 -0.51 -6.26
C ALA A 68 -9.59 -0.95 -4.81
N VAL A 69 -8.36 -0.77 -4.34
CA VAL A 69 -7.97 -1.17 -2.98
C VAL A 69 -8.20 -0.11 -1.91
N ILE A 70 -8.52 1.15 -2.28
CA ILE A 70 -8.78 2.23 -1.32
C ILE A 70 -9.78 1.83 -0.24
N PRO A 71 -11.02 1.40 -0.56
CA PRO A 71 -12.02 1.10 0.48
C PRO A 71 -11.56 -0.05 1.40
N LEU A 72 -10.95 -1.09 0.82
CA LEU A 72 -10.42 -2.22 1.58
C LEU A 72 -9.33 -1.78 2.56
N PHE A 73 -8.39 -0.96 2.09
CA PHE A 73 -7.29 -0.48 2.93
C PHE A 73 -7.78 0.48 3.99
N THR A 74 -8.66 1.42 3.66
CA THR A 74 -9.28 2.33 4.64
C THR A 74 -9.93 1.54 5.77
N ASP A 75 -10.81 0.59 5.44
CA ASP A 75 -11.53 -0.20 6.45
C ASP A 75 -10.59 -1.04 7.29
N THR A 76 -9.65 -1.74 6.64
CA THR A 76 -8.71 -2.64 7.31
C THR A 76 -7.79 -1.87 8.24
N LEU A 77 -7.25 -0.74 7.81
CA LEU A 77 -6.32 0.07 8.58
C LEU A 77 -7.01 0.80 9.72
N ALA A 78 -8.21 1.36 9.49
CA ALA A 78 -8.98 2.02 10.54
C ALA A 78 -9.30 1.05 11.68
N SER A 79 -9.74 -0.17 11.34
CA SER A 79 -10.03 -1.22 12.32
C SER A 79 -8.77 -1.74 13.01
N PHE A 80 -7.69 -1.97 12.26
CA PHE A 80 -6.44 -2.51 12.81
C PHE A 80 -5.74 -1.54 13.76
N LEU A 81 -5.78 -0.24 13.45
CA LEU A 81 -5.15 0.80 14.25
C LEU A 81 -6.05 1.34 15.35
N HIS A 82 -7.32 0.91 15.42
CA HIS A 82 -8.34 1.43 16.35
C HIS A 82 -8.49 2.95 16.23
N ILE A 83 -8.65 3.44 14.99
CA ILE A 83 -8.79 4.86 14.64
C ILE A 83 -10.05 5.11 13.80
N GLU A 84 -11.14 4.40 14.08
CA GLU A 84 -12.39 4.49 13.34
C GLU A 84 -12.91 5.93 13.22
N GLU A 85 -12.65 6.78 14.21
CA GLU A 85 -12.96 8.21 14.19
C GLU A 85 -12.14 9.01 13.15
N ASN A 86 -10.96 8.52 12.77
CA ASN A 86 -10.08 9.14 11.77
C ASN A 86 -10.21 8.48 10.38
N LYS A 87 -11.20 7.59 10.20
CA LYS A 87 -11.38 6.83 8.96
C LYS A 87 -11.54 7.73 7.73
N GLU A 88 -12.27 8.83 7.85
CA GLU A 88 -12.46 9.80 6.75
C GLU A 88 -11.13 10.45 6.35
N SER A 89 -10.35 10.91 7.33
CA SER A 89 -9.01 11.47 7.10
C SER A 89 -8.06 10.45 6.46
N LEU A 90 -8.10 9.20 6.91
CA LEU A 90 -7.31 8.13 6.29
C LEU A 90 -7.74 7.88 4.84
N GLN A 91 -9.05 7.86 4.58
CA GLN A 91 -9.58 7.70 3.23
C GLN A 91 -9.16 8.85 2.32
N GLU A 92 -9.15 10.08 2.81
CA GLU A 92 -8.68 11.26 2.09
C GLU A 92 -7.21 11.11 1.67
N VAL A 93 -6.34 10.73 2.62
CA VAL A 93 -4.92 10.47 2.34
C VAL A 93 -4.77 9.39 1.27
N LEU A 94 -5.43 8.25 1.42
CA LEU A 94 -5.31 7.13 0.47
C LEU A 94 -5.86 7.48 -0.91
N THR A 95 -6.98 8.21 -0.97
CA THR A 95 -7.61 8.66 -2.22
C THR A 95 -6.76 9.69 -2.95
N THR A 96 -5.99 10.49 -2.22
CA THR A 96 -5.05 11.44 -2.82
C THR A 96 -3.81 10.72 -3.36
N ILE A 97 -3.22 9.83 -2.57
CA ILE A 97 -1.88 9.30 -2.83
C ILE A 97 -1.87 8.10 -3.79
N LEU A 98 -2.74 7.11 -3.59
CA LEU A 98 -2.70 5.87 -4.37
C LEU A 98 -2.90 6.10 -5.88
N PRO A 99 -3.83 6.99 -6.32
CA PRO A 99 -3.94 7.33 -7.73
C PRO A 99 -2.71 8.06 -8.28
N MET A 100 -2.03 8.88 -7.48
CA MET A 100 -0.81 9.58 -7.91
C MET A 100 0.35 8.61 -8.13
N ILE A 101 0.46 7.56 -7.31
CA ILE A 101 1.40 6.46 -7.56
C ILE A 101 1.03 5.75 -8.87
N GLY A 102 -0.25 5.39 -9.04
CA GLY A 102 -0.74 4.68 -10.22
C GLY A 102 -0.56 5.43 -11.55
N LYS A 103 -0.70 6.76 -11.56
CA LYS A 103 -0.47 7.63 -12.73
C LYS A 103 1.01 7.71 -13.16
N ARG A 104 1.94 7.17 -12.36
CA ARG A 104 3.38 7.21 -12.59
C ARG A 104 3.98 5.86 -12.98
N LEU A 105 3.17 4.81 -13.09
CA LEU A 105 3.60 3.47 -13.48
C LEU A 105 3.86 3.35 -14.98
#